data_AF-A0A8J5JW50-F1
#
_entry.id   AF-A0A8J5JW50-F1
#
_cell.length_a   1.000
_cell.length_b   1.000
_cell.length_c   1.000
_cell.angle_alpha   90.00
_cell.angle_beta   90.00
_cell.angle_gamma   90.00
#
_symmetry.space_group_name_H-M   'P 1'
#
loop_
_entity.id
_entity.type
_entity.pdbx_description
1 polymer ?
#
loop_
_entity_poly.entity_id
_entity_poly.type
_entity_poly.pdbx_seq_one_letter_code
_entity_poly.pdbx_strand_id
1 'polypeptide(L)'
;MQSVKACNLQDIDMDELYEEYGIVEAIINTPEMVDSHSEERYLKLFSKSEVPFTNLKTVSVYIFSISCSNAQTERVFSMTTSARRNERNRLQVDSVKAELQICNFSEECPAMYKKFLANRKLLEMASKGQKYKK
;
A
#
# COMPACT_ATOMS: atom_id res chain seq x y z
N MET A 1 16.71 -11.07 6.99
CA MET A 1 17.40 -10.70 5.72
C MET A 1 16.78 -11.28 4.44
N GLN A 2 16.26 -12.52 4.43
CA GLN A 2 15.55 -13.06 3.25
C GLN A 2 14.32 -12.23 2.85
N SER A 3 13.59 -11.65 3.80
CA SER A 3 12.38 -10.87 3.55
C SER A 3 12.63 -9.60 2.74
N VAL A 4 13.74 -8.88 2.96
CA VAL A 4 14.11 -7.68 2.19
C VAL A 4 14.38 -8.04 0.73
N LYS A 5 15.12 -9.12 0.51
CA LYS A 5 15.39 -9.66 -0.83
C LYS A 5 14.13 -10.17 -1.52
N ALA A 6 13.25 -10.85 -0.79
CA ALA A 6 11.96 -11.34 -1.30
C ALA A 6 10.99 -10.20 -1.66
N CYS A 7 11.04 -9.09 -0.92
CA CYS A 7 10.21 -7.91 -1.16
C CYS A 7 10.83 -6.93 -2.18
N ASN A 8 12.05 -7.20 -2.66
CA ASN A 8 12.79 -6.37 -3.60
C ASN A 8 12.83 -4.87 -3.20
N LEU A 9 12.95 -4.62 -1.89
CA LEU A 9 13.05 -3.27 -1.33
C LEU A 9 14.43 -2.70 -1.65
N GLN A 10 14.46 -1.48 -2.18
CA GLN A 10 15.69 -0.73 -2.50
C GLN A 10 16.00 0.26 -1.37
N ASP A 11 17.26 0.67 -1.28
CA ASP A 11 17.72 1.71 -0.34
C ASP A 11 17.51 1.39 1.15
N ILE A 12 17.65 0.12 1.54
CA ILE A 12 17.67 -0.30 2.94
C ILE A 12 19.10 -0.65 3.33
N ASP A 13 19.61 0.01 4.37
CA ASP A 13 20.86 -0.38 4.99
C ASP A 13 20.65 -1.67 5.79
N MET A 14 21.34 -2.73 5.37
CA MET A 14 21.18 -4.07 5.93
C MET A 14 21.87 -4.22 7.30
N ASP A 15 22.92 -3.44 7.55
CA ASP A 15 23.66 -3.48 8.81
C ASP A 15 22.87 -2.72 9.88
N GLU A 16 22.37 -1.52 9.56
CA GLU A 16 21.46 -0.78 10.44
C GLU A 16 20.18 -1.57 10.72
N LEU A 17 19.59 -2.23 9.71
CA LEU A 17 18.41 -3.07 9.92
C LEU A 17 18.68 -4.25 10.87
N TYR A 18 19.89 -4.80 10.86
CA TYR A 18 20.26 -5.87 11.77
C TYR A 18 20.40 -5.37 13.21
N GLU A 19 20.99 -4.19 13.41
CA GLU A 19 21.05 -3.52 14.71
C GLU A 19 19.65 -3.19 15.24
N GLU A 20 18.79 -2.61 14.39
CA GLU A 20 17.39 -2.36 14.72
C GLU A 20 16.67 -3.65 15.14
N TYR A 21 16.90 -4.76 14.41
CA TYR A 21 16.32 -6.05 14.75
C TYR A 21 16.77 -6.56 16.13
N GLY A 22 18.06 -6.43 16.47
CA GLY A 22 18.58 -6.85 17.78
C GLY A 22 17.91 -6.10 18.94
N ILE A 23 17.65 -4.81 18.78
CA ILE A 23 16.91 -4.00 19.75
C ILE A 23 15.46 -4.50 19.87
N VAL A 24 14.80 -4.75 18.74
CA VAL A 24 13.43 -5.22 18.68
C VAL A 24 13.28 -6.60 19.31
N GLU A 25 14.23 -7.51 19.08
CA GLU A 25 14.24 -8.86 19.67
C GLU A 25 14.30 -8.81 21.20
N ALA A 26 15.10 -7.90 21.77
CA ALA A 26 15.14 -7.68 23.20
C ALA A 26 13.79 -7.15 23.76
N ILE A 27 13.10 -6.28 23.01
CA ILE A 27 11.82 -5.70 23.42
C ILE A 27 10.67 -6.70 23.29
N ILE A 28 10.62 -7.49 22.21
CA ILE A 28 9.52 -8.44 21.94
C ILE A 28 9.44 -9.54 23.00
N ASN A 29 10.58 -9.93 23.58
CA ASN A 29 10.65 -10.95 24.61
C ASN A 29 10.26 -10.45 26.02
N THR A 30 9.87 -9.17 26.16
CA THR A 30 9.39 -8.64 27.44
C THR A 30 7.98 -9.16 27.76
N PRO A 31 7.63 -9.37 29.05
CA PRO A 31 6.31 -9.88 29.45
C PRO A 31 5.16 -9.01 28.92
N GLU A 32 5.36 -7.68 28.87
CA GLU A 32 4.37 -6.72 28.39
C GLU A 32 4.02 -6.93 26.90
N MET A 33 4.98 -7.39 26.10
CA MET A 33 4.79 -7.66 24.66
C MET A 33 4.23 -9.05 24.40
N VAL A 34 4.63 -10.06 25.18
CA VAL A 34 4.18 -11.45 25.02
C VAL A 34 2.67 -11.59 25.24
N ASP A 35 2.10 -10.85 26.18
CA ASP A 35 0.66 -10.90 26.46
C ASP A 35 -0.18 -10.04 25.49
N SER A 36 0.44 -9.28 24.60
CA SER A 36 -0.24 -8.40 23.64
C SER A 36 -0.61 -9.12 22.34
N HIS A 37 -1.72 -8.72 21.72
CA HIS A 37 -2.05 -9.13 20.34
C HIS A 37 -1.01 -8.59 19.34
N SER A 38 -0.84 -9.29 18.21
CA SER A 38 0.20 -9.01 17.21
C SER A 38 0.17 -7.55 16.71
N GLU A 39 -1.01 -7.00 16.46
CA GLU A 39 -1.18 -5.59 16.04
C GLU A 39 -0.79 -4.58 17.12
N GLU A 40 -1.15 -4.83 18.38
CA GLU A 40 -0.76 -3.99 19.51
C GLU A 40 0.75 -4.00 19.74
N ARG A 41 1.43 -5.13 19.46
CA ARG A 41 2.90 -5.21 19.55
C ARG A 41 3.57 -4.22 18.59
N TYR A 42 3.12 -4.15 17.34
CA TYR A 42 3.68 -3.19 16.37
C TYR A 42 3.40 -1.74 16.78
N LEU A 43 2.19 -1.44 17.26
CA LEU A 43 1.85 -0.11 17.75
C LEU A 43 2.72 0.30 18.94
N LYS A 44 2.89 -0.59 19.93
CA LYS A 44 3.74 -0.32 21.10
C LYS A 44 5.21 -0.19 20.70
N LEU A 45 5.70 -1.02 19.78
CA LEU A 45 7.08 -0.98 19.29
C LEU A 45 7.41 0.36 18.62
N PHE A 46 6.55 0.84 17.72
CA PHE A 46 6.78 2.08 16.99
C PHE A 46 6.38 3.35 17.75
N SER A 47 5.66 3.24 18.87
CA SER A 47 5.25 4.39 19.70
C SER A 47 6.11 4.61 20.94
N LYS A 48 6.68 3.54 21.52
CA LYS A 48 7.49 3.62 22.76
C LYS A 48 9.00 3.75 22.52
N SER A 49 9.50 3.65 21.30
CA SER A 49 10.94 3.68 21.06
C SER A 49 11.48 5.11 20.96
N GLU A 50 12.51 5.40 21.77
CA GLU A 50 13.33 6.60 21.62
C GLU A 50 14.27 6.49 20.40
N VAL A 51 14.58 5.26 19.97
CA VAL A 51 15.41 4.98 18.80
C VAL A 51 14.55 5.02 17.52
N PRO A 52 14.99 5.72 16.46
CA PRO A 52 14.30 5.73 15.19
C PRO A 52 14.49 4.40 14.44
N PHE A 53 13.43 3.59 14.34
CA PHE A 53 13.41 2.36 13.55
C PHE A 53 13.08 2.62 12.08
N THR A 54 13.96 3.34 11.39
CA THR A 54 13.71 3.84 10.02
C THR A 54 13.62 2.70 9.00
N ASN A 55 14.53 1.73 9.09
CA ASN A 55 14.59 0.62 8.14
C ASN A 55 13.46 -0.39 8.41
N LEU A 56 13.24 -0.75 9.68
CA LEU A 56 12.18 -1.66 10.11
C LEU A 56 10.79 -1.10 9.77
N LYS A 57 10.59 0.22 9.91
CA LYS A 57 9.33 0.87 9.55
C LYS A 57 9.08 0.82 8.05
N THR A 58 10.11 1.00 7.24
CA THR A 58 9.99 0.87 5.78
C THR A 58 9.57 -0.55 5.38
N VAL A 59 10.19 -1.57 5.98
CA VAL A 59 9.83 -2.98 5.76
C VAL A 59 8.41 -3.27 6.24
N SER A 60 8.02 -2.78 7.42
CA SER A 60 6.69 -3.05 7.98
C SER A 60 5.57 -2.39 7.18
N VAL A 61 5.76 -1.14 6.74
CA VAL A 61 4.80 -0.44 5.85
C VAL A 61 4.59 -1.22 4.56
N TYR A 62 5.66 -1.74 3.97
CA TYR A 62 5.55 -2.57 2.77
C TYR A 62 4.75 -3.85 3.04
N ILE A 63 5.07 -4.59 4.09
CA ILE A 63 4.36 -5.84 4.44
C ILE A 63 2.87 -5.57 4.67
N PHE A 64 2.52 -4.51 5.41
CA PHE A 64 1.13 -4.15 5.68
C PHE A 64 0.37 -3.54 4.50
N SER A 65 1.09 -3.08 3.46
CA SER A 65 0.44 -2.63 2.22
C SER A 65 -0.11 -3.78 1.38
N ILE A 66 0.36 -5.01 1.62
CA ILE A 66 -0.11 -6.21 0.93
C ILE A 66 -1.36 -6.72 1.65
N SER A 67 -2.49 -6.67 0.96
CA SER A 67 -3.74 -7.22 1.50
C SER A 67 -3.64 -8.74 1.67
N CYS A 68 -4.06 -9.23 2.85
CA CYS A 68 -4.02 -10.66 3.17
C CYS A 68 -4.99 -11.52 2.33
N SER A 69 -5.90 -10.89 1.59
CA SER A 69 -6.95 -11.58 0.83
C SER A 69 -7.20 -10.90 -0.51
N ASN A 70 -7.54 -11.73 -1.50
CA ASN A 70 -7.97 -11.28 -2.82
C ASN A 70 -9.40 -10.73 -2.83
N ALA A 71 -10.14 -10.76 -1.71
CA ALA A 71 -11.53 -10.34 -1.63
C ALA A 71 -11.77 -8.89 -2.15
N GLN A 72 -10.84 -7.97 -1.91
CA GLN A 72 -10.90 -6.62 -2.46
C GLN A 72 -10.81 -6.62 -3.99
N THR A 73 -9.91 -7.42 -4.56
CA THR A 73 -9.76 -7.58 -6.01
C THR A 73 -10.98 -8.27 -6.62
N GLU A 74 -11.53 -9.29 -5.95
CA GLU A 74 -12.75 -9.99 -6.37
C GLU A 74 -13.98 -9.08 -6.38
N ARG A 75 -14.07 -8.14 -5.42
CA ARG A 75 -15.10 -7.10 -5.44
C ARG A 75 -14.99 -6.22 -6.68
N VAL A 76 -13.78 -5.79 -7.04
CA VAL A 76 -13.53 -5.02 -8.28
C VAL A 76 -13.91 -5.84 -9.51
N PHE A 77 -13.57 -7.13 -9.56
CA PHE A 77 -13.99 -8.02 -10.65
C PHE A 77 -15.50 -8.22 -10.71
N SER A 78 -16.19 -8.26 -9.57
CA SER A 78 -17.64 -8.37 -9.53
C SER A 78 -18.31 -7.13 -10.12
N MET A 79 -17.82 -5.93 -9.76
CA MET A 79 -18.27 -4.66 -10.34
C MET A 79 -17.99 -4.60 -11.84
N THR A 80 -16.78 -4.97 -12.26
CA THR A 80 -16.39 -5.03 -13.68
C THR A 80 -17.30 -5.98 -14.46
N THR A 81 -17.57 -7.16 -13.89
CA THR A 81 -18.39 -8.20 -14.52
C THR A 81 -19.83 -7.74 -14.66
N SER A 82 -20.38 -7.05 -13.65
CA SER A 82 -21.72 -6.45 -13.71
C SER A 82 -21.82 -5.39 -14.82
N ALA A 83 -20.86 -4.46 -14.90
CA ALA A 83 -20.82 -3.42 -15.92
C ALA A 83 -20.62 -3.96 -17.35
N ARG A 84 -19.97 -5.13 -17.50
CA ARG A 84 -19.63 -5.72 -18.79
C ARG A 84 -20.62 -6.78 -19.30
N ARG A 85 -21.20 -7.61 -18.43
CA ARG A 85 -22.07 -8.74 -18.85
C ARG A 85 -23.47 -8.30 -19.26
N ASN A 86 -23.90 -7.10 -18.89
CA ASN A 86 -25.23 -6.62 -19.24
C ASN A 86 -25.28 -6.35 -20.76
N GLU A 87 -25.83 -7.28 -21.55
CA GLU A 87 -25.83 -7.19 -23.04
C GLU A 87 -26.42 -5.88 -23.56
N ARG A 88 -27.34 -5.27 -22.82
CA ARG A 88 -27.99 -4.00 -23.15
C ARG A 88 -27.14 -2.76 -22.80
N ASN A 89 -26.25 -2.86 -21.82
CA ASN A 89 -25.42 -1.77 -21.28
C ASN A 89 -23.92 -2.13 -21.28
N ARG A 90 -23.48 -2.95 -22.25
CA ARG A 90 -22.10 -3.43 -22.27
C ARG A 90 -21.16 -2.27 -22.57
N LEU A 91 -20.48 -1.79 -21.53
CA LEU A 91 -19.46 -0.77 -21.67
C LEU A 91 -18.20 -1.33 -22.35
N GLN A 92 -17.51 -0.47 -23.10
CA GLN A 92 -16.20 -0.80 -23.63
C GLN A 92 -15.22 -0.99 -22.47
N VAL A 93 -14.21 -1.83 -22.68
CA VAL A 93 -13.24 -2.19 -21.64
C VAL A 93 -12.53 -0.95 -21.07
N ASP A 94 -12.26 0.04 -21.92
CA ASP A 94 -11.59 1.27 -21.49
C ASP A 94 -12.50 2.19 -20.68
N SER A 95 -13.81 2.21 -20.97
CA SER A 95 -14.80 2.91 -20.15
C SER A 95 -14.94 2.29 -18.76
N VAL A 96 -14.97 0.95 -18.66
CA VAL A 96 -15.04 0.24 -17.37
C VAL A 96 -13.77 0.49 -16.55
N LYS A 97 -12.59 0.50 -17.18
CA LYS A 97 -11.34 0.84 -16.49
C LYS A 97 -11.36 2.27 -15.95
N ALA A 98 -11.85 3.22 -16.75
CA ALA A 98 -11.93 4.62 -16.34
C ALA A 98 -12.88 4.81 -15.16
N GLU A 99 -14.06 4.18 -15.17
CA GLU A 99 -15.01 4.22 -14.05
C GLU A 99 -14.42 3.61 -12.78
N LEU A 100 -13.77 2.45 -12.87
CA LEU A 100 -13.13 1.81 -11.72
C LEU A 100 -12.01 2.67 -11.11
N GLN A 101 -11.26 3.39 -11.94
CA GLN A 101 -10.25 4.33 -11.46
C GLN A 101 -10.89 5.49 -10.70
N ILE A 102 -12.02 6.03 -11.18
CA ILE A 102 -12.76 7.10 -10.52
C ILE A 102 -13.31 6.62 -9.16
N CYS A 103 -13.84 5.39 -9.09
CA CYS A 103 -14.36 4.80 -7.86
C CYS A 103 -13.30 4.61 -6.76
N ASN A 104 -12.02 4.65 -7.10
CA ASN A 104 -10.93 4.50 -6.13
C ASN A 104 -10.51 5.83 -5.48
N PHE A 105 -11.03 6.96 -5.94
CA PHE A 105 -10.75 8.27 -5.34
C PHE A 105 -11.86 8.66 -4.37
N SER A 106 -11.45 9.17 -3.20
CA SER A 106 -12.36 9.56 -2.12
C SER A 106 -12.85 11.01 -2.22
N GLU A 107 -12.27 11.80 -3.13
CA GLU A 107 -12.56 13.24 -3.26
C GLU A 107 -13.74 13.50 -4.20
N GLU A 108 -14.45 14.59 -3.96
CA GLU A 108 -15.53 15.05 -4.84
C GLU A 108 -14.99 15.48 -6.22
N CYS A 109 -15.76 15.23 -7.27
CA CYS A 109 -15.41 15.49 -8.66
C CYS A 109 -14.83 16.91 -8.93
N PRO A 110 -15.38 18.01 -8.37
CA PRO A 110 -14.85 19.36 -8.62
C PRO A 110 -13.48 19.60 -7.97
N ALA A 111 -13.25 19.03 -6.79
CA ALA A 111 -11.97 19.13 -6.08
C ALA A 111 -10.89 18.34 -6.82
N MET A 112 -11.25 17.15 -7.30
CA MET A 112 -10.37 16.27 -8.05
C MET A 112 -9.97 16.89 -9.40
N TYR A 113 -10.92 17.51 -10.11
CA TYR A 113 -10.64 18.21 -11.36
C TYR A 113 -9.61 19.35 -11.17
N LYS A 114 -9.77 20.15 -10.11
CA LYS A 114 -8.78 21.21 -9.76
C LYS A 114 -7.42 20.62 -9.41
N LYS A 115 -7.39 19.50 -8.68
CA LYS A 115 -6.15 18.81 -8.28
C LYS A 115 -5.39 18.22 -9.48
N PHE A 116 -6.10 17.68 -10.46
CA PHE A 116 -5.49 17.18 -11.70
C PHE A 116 -4.98 18.31 -12.59
N LEU A 117 -5.73 19.40 -12.73
CA LEU A 117 -5.27 20.58 -13.47
C LEU A 117 -4.03 21.23 -12.82
N ALA A 118 -3.97 21.26 -11.49
CA ALA A 118 -2.81 21.75 -10.77
C ALA A 118 -1.54 20.90 -11.00
N ASN A 119 -1.70 19.60 -11.26
CA ASN A 119 -0.59 18.68 -11.48
C ASN A 119 -0.43 18.28 -12.95
N ARG A 120 0.11 19.20 -13.75
CA ARG A 120 0.36 18.97 -15.19
C ARG A 120 1.25 17.76 -15.48
N LYS A 121 2.21 17.46 -14.59
CA LYS A 121 3.07 16.26 -14.68
C LYS A 121 2.27 14.96 -14.60
N LEU A 122 1.26 14.88 -13.75
CA LEU A 122 0.39 13.69 -13.64
C LEU A 122 -0.41 13.48 -14.92
N LEU A 123 -0.92 14.56 -15.53
CA LEU A 123 -1.64 14.51 -16.80
C LEU A 123 -0.74 14.06 -17.96
N GLU A 124 0.50 14.57 -18.03
CA GLU A 124 1.47 14.15 -19.04
C GLU A 124 1.87 12.68 -18.88
N MET A 125 2.03 12.18 -17.65
CA MET A 125 2.34 10.77 -17.38
C MET A 125 1.15 9.86 -17.72
N ALA A 126 -0.07 10.26 -17.37
CA ALA A 126 -1.30 9.55 -17.70
C ALA A 126 -1.50 9.46 -19.22
N SER A 127 -1.29 10.57 -19.95
CA SER A 127 -1.39 10.62 -21.41
C SER A 127 -0.36 9.72 -22.11
N LYS A 128 0.86 9.64 -21.57
CA LYS A 128 1.92 8.79 -22.11
C LYS A 128 1.80 7.32 -21.71
N GLY A 129 0.80 6.95 -20.90
CA GLY A 129 0.65 5.60 -20.36
C GLY A 129 1.88 5.13 -19.56
N GLN A 130 2.67 6.07 -19.03
CA GLN A 130 3.86 5.72 -18.26
C GLN A 130 3.41 5.09 -16.95
N LYS A 131 3.72 3.81 -16.79
CA LYS A 131 3.59 3.13 -15.50
C LYS A 131 4.50 3.82 -14.49
N TYR A 132 4.04 3.93 -13.25
CA TYR A 132 4.84 4.42 -12.13
C TYR A 132 6.25 3.83 -12.23
N LYS A 133 7.27 4.70 -12.31
CA LYS A 133 8.65 4.22 -12.18
C LYS A 133 8.71 3.52 -10.83
N LYS A 134 9.10 2.24 -10.87
CA LYS A 134 9.43 1.48 -9.66
C LYS A 134 10.56 2.16 -8.92
#